data_AF-A0A6L8KRC6-F1
#
_entry.id   AF-A0A6L8KRC6-F1
#
_cell.length_a   1.000
_cell.length_b   1.000
_cell.length_c   1.000
_cell.angle_alpha   90.00
_cell.angle_beta   90.00
_cell.angle_gamma   90.00
#
_symmetry.space_group_name_H-M   'P 1'
#
loop_
_entity.id
_entity.type
_entity.pdbx_description
1 polymer ?
#
loop_
_entity_poly.entity_id
_entity_poly.type
_entity_poly.pdbx_seq_one_letter_code
_entity_poly.pdbx_strand_id
1 'polypeptide(L)'
;MNTLFDTAPDFSQPIAVLKHCHDRIRKQLQTLQNLLSHLPKHGADDDAQKAAQAVLKYFDKAAHLHHEDEENNLIPMLHATARDADAALLAELVPGILAGHQQMDRDWSIIKSQLEQIANGSSSALSASDVARFCDTYAAHMVVEEGNIAPMAKRLFSAEQMAQLGSAMQVRRGITPDLPVSQVPEQQTQPVNNTVADGVVLADLRLDYGRASLTEHDVLDDPIAQFGKWFEEAMHAKVNEPNAMSVATVDADGKPSSRIVLIKQYDHRGFTWYTNYESQKGQQLRANPHAALLFFWSELERQVRIEGKVVQTAAEESDKYFYSRPVKSQIAAIASQQSAPIAGREQMEANYDAAAAVSGEHPVRPAHWGGYRLDPVRIEFWQGRRSRFHDRIVYVKQADGSWVKERLQP
;
A
#
# COMPACT_ATOMS: atom_id res chain seq x y z
N MET A 1 19.00 -51.92 8.82
CA MET A 1 19.44 -50.62 8.24
C MET A 1 18.33 -49.62 8.50
N ASN A 2 18.53 -48.74 9.49
CA ASN A 2 17.57 -47.67 9.82
C ASN A 2 17.65 -46.57 8.75
N THR A 3 16.62 -46.45 7.92
CA THR A 3 16.38 -45.28 7.07
C THR A 3 15.40 -44.37 7.79
N LEU A 4 15.92 -43.47 8.63
CA LEU A 4 15.15 -42.47 9.38
C LEU A 4 15.48 -41.08 8.81
N PHE A 5 14.40 -40.35 8.51
CA PHE A 5 14.29 -38.96 8.05
C PHE A 5 14.49 -38.71 6.56
N ASP A 6 13.38 -38.76 5.81
CA ASP A 6 13.21 -37.91 4.61
C ASP A 6 13.44 -36.46 5.07
N THR A 7 14.59 -35.91 4.73
CA THR A 7 14.89 -34.49 4.94
C THR A 7 13.88 -33.67 4.17
N ALA A 8 13.32 -32.61 4.79
CA ALA A 8 12.43 -31.69 4.09
C ALA A 8 13.08 -31.26 2.76
N PRO A 9 12.33 -31.22 1.65
CA PRO A 9 12.90 -30.87 0.36
C PRO A 9 13.51 -29.48 0.44
N ASP A 10 14.69 -29.33 -0.16
CA ASP A 10 15.34 -28.04 -0.33
C ASP A 10 14.92 -27.39 -1.66
N PHE A 11 15.35 -26.15 -1.86
CA PHE A 11 14.97 -25.36 -3.04
C PHE A 11 15.62 -25.84 -4.34
N SER A 12 16.52 -26.84 -4.32
CA SER A 12 16.94 -27.52 -5.54
C SER A 12 15.81 -28.39 -6.14
N GLN A 13 14.77 -28.67 -5.35
CA GLN A 13 13.58 -29.43 -5.75
C GLN A 13 12.30 -28.58 -5.55
N PRO A 14 12.11 -27.49 -6.29
CA PRO A 14 11.05 -26.50 -6.01
C PRO A 14 9.64 -27.10 -6.03
N ILE A 15 9.35 -28.04 -6.93
CA ILE A 15 8.04 -28.72 -6.96
C ILE A 15 7.83 -29.63 -5.74
N ALA A 16 8.90 -30.21 -5.19
CA ALA A 16 8.81 -30.97 -3.94
C ALA A 16 8.58 -30.03 -2.74
N VAL A 17 9.14 -28.82 -2.76
CA VAL A 17 8.88 -27.78 -1.76
C VAL A 17 7.41 -27.36 -1.77
N LEU A 18 6.81 -27.09 -2.93
CA LEU A 18 5.38 -26.78 -3.05
C LEU A 18 4.50 -27.90 -2.51
N LYS A 19 4.80 -29.16 -2.88
CA LYS A 19 4.11 -30.33 -2.31
C LYS A 19 4.26 -30.40 -0.78
N HIS A 20 5.45 -30.13 -0.25
CA HIS A 20 5.66 -30.10 1.19
C HIS A 20 4.87 -28.98 1.88
N CYS A 21 4.68 -27.84 1.21
CA CYS A 21 3.78 -26.79 1.67
C CYS A 21 2.32 -27.26 1.70
N HIS A 22 1.84 -28.00 0.70
CA HIS A 22 0.51 -28.62 0.73
C HIS A 22 0.31 -29.53 1.95
N ASP A 23 1.29 -30.37 2.26
CA ASP A 23 1.21 -31.25 3.43
C ASP A 23 1.13 -30.48 4.75
N ARG A 24 1.80 -29.32 4.83
CA ARG A 24 1.69 -28.42 5.98
C ARG A 24 0.34 -27.69 6.02
N ILE A 25 -0.17 -27.23 4.88
CA ILE A 25 -1.51 -26.64 4.75
C ILE A 25 -2.57 -27.63 5.25
N ARG A 26 -2.55 -28.88 4.75
CA ARG A 26 -3.46 -29.95 5.20
C ARG A 26 -3.46 -30.14 6.71
N LYS A 27 -2.27 -30.14 7.34
CA LYS A 27 -2.16 -30.24 8.80
C LYS A 27 -2.84 -29.07 9.52
N GLN A 28 -2.65 -27.83 9.04
CA GLN A 28 -3.29 -26.67 9.65
C GLN A 28 -4.80 -26.64 9.43
N LEU A 29 -5.27 -27.05 8.25
CA LEU A 29 -6.71 -27.20 7.98
C LEU A 29 -7.35 -28.27 8.89
N GLN A 30 -6.65 -29.38 9.14
CA GLN A 30 -7.11 -30.37 10.11
C GLN A 30 -7.14 -29.81 11.53
N THR A 31 -6.15 -29.02 11.93
CA THR A 31 -6.17 -28.31 13.23
C THR A 31 -7.37 -27.38 13.34
N LEU A 32 -7.69 -26.63 12.27
CA LEU A 32 -8.85 -25.74 12.20
C LEU A 32 -10.17 -26.52 12.32
N GLN A 33 -10.29 -27.68 11.67
CA GLN A 33 -11.46 -28.56 11.80
C GLN A 33 -11.58 -29.16 13.20
N ASN A 34 -10.46 -29.52 13.84
CA ASN A 34 -10.46 -30.04 15.21
C ASN A 34 -10.95 -28.99 16.21
N LEU A 35 -10.59 -27.72 16.00
CA LEU A 35 -11.08 -26.60 16.82
C LEU A 35 -12.61 -26.50 16.80
N LEU A 36 -13.27 -26.71 15.65
CA LEU A 36 -14.74 -26.70 15.57
C LEU A 36 -15.40 -27.73 16.51
N SER A 37 -14.76 -28.88 16.71
CA SER A 37 -15.26 -29.94 17.59
C SER A 37 -14.89 -29.74 19.07
N HIS A 38 -13.79 -29.03 19.32
CA HIS A 38 -13.22 -28.80 20.65
C HIS A 38 -13.90 -27.62 21.38
N LEU A 39 -14.03 -26.48 20.68
CA LEU A 39 -14.53 -25.23 21.25
C LEU A 39 -15.91 -25.34 21.94
N PRO A 40 -16.90 -26.09 21.40
CA PRO A 40 -18.20 -26.22 22.07
C PRO A 40 -18.14 -26.98 23.41
N LYS A 41 -17.13 -27.83 23.62
CA LYS A 41 -16.99 -28.69 24.81
C LYS A 41 -16.09 -28.06 25.87
N HIS A 42 -15.05 -27.38 25.43
CA HIS A 42 -13.96 -26.93 26.29
C HIS A 42 -13.77 -25.41 26.31
N GLY A 43 -14.53 -24.68 25.48
CA GLY A 43 -14.34 -23.24 25.32
C GLY A 43 -12.97 -22.92 24.71
N ALA A 44 -12.50 -21.69 24.91
CA ALA A 44 -11.17 -21.25 24.51
C ALA A 44 -10.12 -21.56 25.60
N ASP A 45 -10.00 -22.83 25.96
CA ASP A 45 -8.97 -23.30 26.89
C ASP A 45 -7.55 -23.16 26.30
N ASP A 46 -6.53 -23.45 27.12
CA ASP A 46 -5.13 -23.28 26.72
C ASP A 46 -4.76 -24.06 25.46
N ASP A 47 -5.36 -25.22 25.23
CA ASP A 47 -5.11 -26.05 24.06
C ASP A 47 -5.76 -25.46 22.80
N ALA A 48 -7.00 -24.96 22.91
CA ALA A 48 -7.66 -24.22 21.84
C ALA A 48 -6.89 -22.94 21.47
N GLN A 49 -6.42 -22.19 22.47
CA GLN A 49 -5.62 -20.98 22.26
C GLN A 49 -4.33 -21.29 21.51
N LYS A 50 -3.57 -22.31 21.94
CA LYS A 50 -2.33 -22.74 21.25
C LYS A 50 -2.59 -23.22 19.83
N ALA A 51 -3.65 -23.99 19.62
CA ALA A 51 -4.03 -24.46 18.28
C ALA A 51 -4.39 -23.28 17.35
N ALA A 52 -5.18 -22.31 17.83
CA ALA A 52 -5.51 -21.10 17.07
C ALA A 52 -4.26 -20.29 16.73
N GLN A 53 -3.35 -20.09 17.69
CA GLN A 53 -2.07 -19.40 17.48
C GLN A 53 -1.18 -20.11 16.45
N ALA A 54 -1.16 -21.45 16.44
CA ALA A 54 -0.39 -22.22 15.46
C ALA A 54 -0.93 -22.03 14.03
N VAL A 55 -2.26 -22.07 13.87
CA VAL A 55 -2.92 -21.83 12.56
C VAL A 55 -2.66 -20.40 12.10
N LEU A 56 -2.88 -19.40 12.96
CA LEU A 56 -2.60 -17.98 12.68
C LEU A 56 -1.16 -17.79 12.20
N LYS A 57 -0.20 -18.30 12.97
CA LYS A 57 1.24 -18.17 12.66
C LYS A 57 1.57 -18.74 11.28
N TYR A 58 0.98 -19.87 10.90
CA TYR A 58 1.28 -20.50 9.62
C TYR A 58 0.68 -19.72 8.45
N PHE A 59 -0.61 -19.39 8.51
CA PHE A 59 -1.28 -18.72 7.39
C PHE A 59 -0.82 -17.26 7.21
N ASP A 60 -0.50 -16.54 8.29
CA ASP A 60 0.04 -15.18 8.19
C ASP A 60 1.47 -15.13 7.65
N LYS A 61 2.31 -16.14 7.97
CA LYS A 61 3.75 -16.07 7.65
C LYS A 61 4.19 -16.92 6.47
N ALA A 62 3.49 -18.00 6.15
CA ALA A 62 3.98 -19.02 5.24
C ALA A 62 3.03 -19.38 4.10
N ALA A 63 1.71 -19.38 4.34
CA ALA A 63 0.75 -19.81 3.31
C ALA A 63 0.73 -18.88 2.09
N HIS A 64 0.79 -17.56 2.29
CA HIS A 64 0.80 -16.60 1.18
C HIS A 64 2.02 -16.78 0.26
N LEU A 65 3.17 -17.19 0.80
CA LEU A 65 4.38 -17.45 0.01
C LEU A 65 4.18 -18.58 -1.00
N HIS A 66 3.30 -19.54 -0.72
CA HIS A 66 2.93 -20.63 -1.64
C HIS A 66 2.19 -20.07 -2.86
N HIS A 67 1.13 -19.30 -2.64
CA HIS A 67 0.38 -18.65 -3.73
C HIS A 67 1.31 -17.75 -4.56
N GLU A 68 2.22 -17.03 -3.91
CA GLU A 68 3.17 -16.18 -4.63
C GLU A 68 4.22 -16.96 -5.43
N ASP A 69 4.69 -18.11 -4.95
CA ASP A 69 5.56 -19.01 -5.72
C ASP A 69 4.88 -19.45 -7.01
N GLU A 70 3.57 -19.67 -6.95
CA GLU A 70 2.74 -20.06 -8.10
C GLU A 70 2.47 -18.91 -9.05
N GLU A 71 1.89 -17.82 -8.54
CA GLU A 71 1.42 -16.68 -9.33
C GLU A 71 2.56 -15.92 -10.00
N ASN A 72 3.68 -15.73 -9.31
CA ASN A 72 4.76 -14.87 -9.80
C ASN A 72 5.83 -15.64 -10.57
N ASN A 73 5.90 -16.98 -10.41
CA ASN A 73 6.95 -17.78 -11.05
C ASN A 73 6.41 -19.01 -11.77
N LEU A 74 5.80 -19.97 -11.06
CA LEU A 74 5.43 -21.26 -11.66
C LEU A 74 4.48 -21.09 -12.86
N ILE A 75 3.37 -20.36 -12.68
CA ILE A 75 2.34 -20.18 -13.70
C ILE A 75 2.85 -19.34 -14.88
N PRO A 76 3.50 -18.18 -14.70
CA PRO A 76 4.11 -17.44 -15.81
C PRO A 76 5.12 -18.26 -16.60
N MET A 77 5.98 -19.03 -15.92
CA MET A 77 6.96 -19.89 -16.57
C MET A 77 6.29 -21.03 -17.36
N LEU A 78 5.20 -21.59 -16.82
CA LEU A 78 4.38 -22.58 -17.53
C LEU A 78 3.73 -21.96 -18.77
N HIS A 79 3.15 -20.76 -18.70
CA HIS A 79 2.63 -20.06 -19.89
C HIS A 79 3.71 -19.81 -20.95
N ALA A 80 4.92 -19.45 -20.54
CA ALA A 80 6.03 -19.23 -21.47
C ALA A 80 6.47 -20.52 -22.18
N THR A 81 6.36 -21.67 -21.50
CA THR A 81 6.94 -22.95 -21.94
C THR A 81 5.92 -23.87 -22.61
N ALA A 82 4.69 -23.93 -22.10
CA ALA A 82 3.65 -24.84 -22.56
C ALA A 82 3.21 -24.54 -24.00
N ARG A 83 2.90 -25.60 -24.74
CA ARG A 83 2.41 -25.56 -26.13
C ARG A 83 1.22 -26.50 -26.28
N ASP A 84 0.44 -26.28 -27.34
CA ASP A 84 -0.67 -27.16 -27.75
C ASP A 84 -1.62 -27.52 -26.60
N ALA A 85 -1.81 -28.82 -26.33
CA ALA A 85 -2.71 -29.32 -25.30
C ALA A 85 -2.36 -28.82 -23.89
N ASP A 86 -1.08 -28.64 -23.57
CA ASP A 86 -0.67 -28.11 -22.27
C ASP A 86 -1.04 -26.63 -22.12
N ALA A 87 -0.88 -25.85 -23.19
CA ALA A 87 -1.27 -24.45 -23.20
C ALA A 87 -2.80 -24.28 -23.08
N ALA A 88 -3.58 -25.14 -23.74
CA ALA A 88 -5.03 -25.16 -23.62
C ALA A 88 -5.48 -25.53 -22.20
N LEU A 89 -4.88 -26.57 -21.60
CA LEU A 89 -5.18 -26.98 -20.23
C LEU A 89 -4.81 -25.90 -19.21
N LEU A 90 -3.67 -25.20 -19.38
CA LEU A 90 -3.33 -24.07 -18.53
C LEU A 90 -4.35 -22.92 -18.65
N ALA A 91 -4.76 -22.58 -19.87
CA ALA A 91 -5.76 -21.54 -20.09
C ALA A 91 -7.12 -21.86 -19.44
N GLU A 92 -7.47 -23.14 -19.34
CA GLU A 92 -8.66 -23.61 -18.64
C GLU A 92 -8.50 -23.54 -17.11
N LEU A 93 -7.39 -24.05 -16.57
CA LEU A 93 -7.21 -24.23 -15.12
C LEU A 93 -6.81 -22.95 -14.39
N VAL A 94 -5.93 -22.13 -14.96
CA VAL A 94 -5.31 -20.98 -14.28
C VAL A 94 -6.35 -19.96 -13.76
N PRO A 95 -7.39 -19.56 -14.52
CA PRO A 95 -8.42 -18.66 -13.99
C PRO A 95 -9.08 -19.19 -12.71
N GLY A 96 -9.31 -20.51 -12.62
CA GLY A 96 -9.89 -21.16 -11.44
C GLY A 96 -8.94 -21.17 -10.24
N ILE A 97 -7.65 -21.46 -10.47
CA ILE A 97 -6.58 -21.42 -9.46
C ILE A 97 -6.49 -20.00 -8.86
N LEU A 98 -6.37 -18.97 -9.70
CA LEU A 98 -6.25 -17.58 -9.25
C LEU A 98 -7.51 -17.09 -8.52
N ALA A 99 -8.70 -17.46 -9.01
CA ALA A 99 -9.95 -17.17 -8.31
C ALA A 99 -10.02 -17.88 -6.94
N GLY A 100 -9.49 -19.11 -6.87
CA GLY A 100 -9.33 -19.89 -5.63
C GLY A 100 -8.45 -19.17 -4.62
N HIS A 101 -7.26 -18.70 -5.02
CA HIS A 101 -6.38 -17.90 -4.15
C HIS A 101 -7.09 -16.66 -3.58
N GLN A 102 -7.77 -15.90 -4.43
CA GLN A 102 -8.52 -14.73 -3.98
C GLN A 102 -9.65 -15.09 -3.00
N GLN A 103 -10.31 -16.24 -3.19
CA GLN A 103 -11.33 -16.72 -2.28
C GLN A 103 -10.73 -17.13 -0.93
N MET A 104 -9.59 -17.82 -0.93
CA MET A 104 -8.86 -18.18 0.29
C MET A 104 -8.42 -16.93 1.07
N ASP A 105 -7.91 -15.90 0.40
CA ASP A 105 -7.51 -14.64 1.06
C ASP A 105 -8.71 -13.95 1.74
N ARG A 106 -9.88 -13.95 1.08
CA ARG A 106 -11.13 -13.41 1.66
C ARG A 106 -11.59 -14.23 2.87
N ASP A 107 -11.63 -15.55 2.74
CA ASP A 107 -12.08 -16.44 3.81
C ASP A 107 -11.11 -16.41 5.00
N TRP A 108 -9.81 -16.31 4.74
CA TRP A 108 -8.80 -16.16 5.77
C TRP A 108 -9.02 -14.87 6.56
N SER A 109 -9.32 -13.73 5.91
CA SER A 109 -9.60 -12.48 6.63
C SER A 109 -10.77 -12.62 7.62
N ILE A 110 -11.77 -13.43 7.31
CA ILE A 110 -12.94 -13.67 8.18
C ILE A 110 -12.55 -14.62 9.32
N ILE A 111 -11.93 -15.75 9.01
CA ILE A 111 -11.55 -16.78 9.99
C ILE A 111 -10.47 -16.24 10.95
N LYS A 112 -9.52 -15.45 10.44
CA LYS A 112 -8.43 -14.84 11.21
C LYS A 112 -8.96 -14.05 12.40
N SER A 113 -9.95 -13.19 12.19
CA SER A 113 -10.53 -12.38 13.29
C SER A 113 -11.14 -13.26 14.38
N GLN A 114 -11.78 -14.38 14.01
CA GLN A 114 -12.34 -15.34 14.96
C GLN A 114 -11.21 -16.08 15.72
N LEU A 115 -10.17 -16.53 15.00
CA LEU A 115 -9.01 -17.19 15.60
C LEU A 115 -8.21 -16.28 16.53
N GLU A 116 -8.10 -14.98 16.25
CA GLU A 116 -7.44 -14.01 17.14
C GLU A 116 -8.16 -13.88 18.48
N GLN A 117 -9.50 -13.88 18.46
CA GLN A 117 -10.32 -13.87 19.68
C GLN A 117 -10.25 -15.20 20.44
N ILE A 118 -10.12 -16.32 19.73
CA ILE A 118 -9.90 -17.62 20.37
C ILE A 118 -8.50 -17.66 20.98
N ALA A 119 -7.48 -17.23 20.25
CA ALA A 119 -6.07 -17.24 20.65
C ALA A 119 -5.76 -16.40 21.90
N ASN A 120 -6.58 -15.38 22.20
CA ASN A 120 -6.45 -14.54 23.38
C ASN A 120 -7.47 -14.88 24.49
N GLY A 121 -8.27 -15.94 24.31
CA GLY A 121 -9.24 -16.43 25.28
C GLY A 121 -10.51 -15.58 25.41
N SER A 122 -10.72 -14.57 24.55
CA SER A 122 -11.88 -13.67 24.63
C SER A 122 -13.16 -14.25 24.03
N SER A 123 -13.07 -15.25 23.15
CA SER A 123 -14.21 -15.89 22.50
C SER A 123 -13.93 -17.36 22.20
N SER A 124 -14.97 -18.19 22.18
CA SER A 124 -14.92 -19.57 21.67
C SER A 124 -15.71 -19.74 20.36
N ALA A 125 -16.15 -18.64 19.75
CA ALA A 125 -16.95 -18.67 18.53
C ALA A 125 -16.06 -18.88 17.29
N LEU A 126 -16.31 -19.97 16.57
CA LEU A 126 -15.72 -20.27 15.27
C LEU A 126 -16.81 -20.74 14.31
N SER A 127 -16.91 -20.08 13.15
CA SER A 127 -17.94 -20.32 12.14
C SER A 127 -17.65 -21.61 11.37
N ALA A 128 -18.48 -22.63 11.58
CA ALA A 128 -18.35 -23.91 10.88
C ALA A 128 -18.48 -23.77 9.36
N SER A 129 -19.35 -22.87 8.88
CA SER A 129 -19.53 -22.63 7.45
C SER A 129 -18.34 -21.94 6.80
N ASP A 130 -17.70 -20.99 7.50
CA ASP A 130 -16.51 -20.32 6.97
C ASP A 130 -15.32 -21.25 6.94
N VAL A 131 -15.10 -22.00 8.03
CA VAL A 131 -14.05 -23.02 8.10
C VAL A 131 -14.25 -24.09 7.02
N ALA A 132 -15.47 -24.59 6.83
CA ALA A 132 -15.75 -25.57 5.78
C ALA A 132 -15.40 -25.02 4.39
N ARG A 133 -15.90 -23.82 4.05
CA ARG A 133 -15.61 -23.18 2.77
C ARG A 133 -14.11 -22.98 2.52
N PHE A 134 -13.38 -22.53 3.54
CA PHE A 134 -11.93 -22.34 3.47
C PHE A 134 -11.18 -23.65 3.25
N CYS A 135 -11.51 -24.69 4.02
CA CYS A 135 -10.93 -26.02 3.88
C CYS A 135 -11.23 -26.64 2.51
N ASP A 136 -12.48 -26.52 2.03
CA ASP A 136 -12.91 -27.08 0.76
C ASP A 136 -12.22 -26.39 -0.41
N THR A 137 -12.05 -25.07 -0.35
CA THR A 137 -11.34 -24.29 -1.36
C THR A 137 -9.87 -24.73 -1.46
N TYR A 138 -9.17 -24.85 -0.33
CA TYR A 138 -7.80 -25.39 -0.31
C TYR A 138 -7.71 -26.83 -0.82
N ALA A 139 -8.65 -27.69 -0.43
CA ALA A 139 -8.67 -29.08 -0.87
C ALA A 139 -8.85 -29.19 -2.39
N ALA A 140 -9.80 -28.47 -2.97
CA ALA A 140 -10.02 -28.43 -4.41
C ALA A 140 -8.80 -27.87 -5.16
N HIS A 141 -8.22 -26.80 -4.65
CA HIS A 141 -7.03 -26.16 -5.20
C HIS A 141 -5.83 -27.11 -5.28
N MET A 142 -5.46 -27.73 -4.15
CA MET A 142 -4.34 -28.66 -4.11
C MET A 142 -4.54 -29.87 -5.03
N VAL A 143 -5.79 -30.33 -5.23
CA VAL A 143 -6.11 -31.41 -6.18
C VAL A 143 -5.79 -31.00 -7.62
N VAL A 144 -6.17 -29.78 -8.02
CA VAL A 144 -5.87 -29.26 -9.37
C VAL A 144 -4.36 -29.16 -9.57
N GLU A 145 -3.64 -28.62 -8.59
CA GLU A 145 -2.20 -28.41 -8.70
C GLU A 145 -1.39 -29.70 -8.69
N GLU A 146 -1.67 -30.60 -7.75
CA GLU A 146 -0.97 -31.87 -7.65
C GLU A 146 -1.30 -32.80 -8.83
N GLY A 147 -2.52 -32.70 -9.36
CA GLY A 147 -2.99 -33.50 -10.50
C GLY A 147 -2.49 -32.99 -11.86
N ASN A 148 -2.33 -31.68 -12.03
CA ASN A 148 -2.09 -31.07 -13.34
C ASN A 148 -0.86 -30.18 -13.38
N ILE A 149 -0.80 -29.15 -12.52
CA ILE A 149 0.23 -28.10 -12.60
C ILE A 149 1.62 -28.63 -12.24
N ALA A 150 1.77 -29.32 -11.11
CA ALA A 150 3.04 -29.85 -10.66
C ALA A 150 3.60 -30.93 -11.61
N PRO A 151 2.80 -31.91 -12.09
CA PRO A 151 3.26 -32.84 -13.14
C PRO A 151 3.65 -32.14 -14.44
N MET A 152 2.90 -31.13 -14.87
CA MET A 152 3.22 -30.36 -16.07
C MET A 152 4.55 -29.63 -15.93
N ALA A 153 4.78 -28.93 -14.81
CA ALA A 153 6.05 -28.25 -14.55
C ALA A 153 7.24 -29.22 -14.53
N LYS A 154 7.10 -30.38 -13.87
CA LYS A 154 8.12 -31.43 -13.85
C LYS A 154 8.48 -31.95 -15.25
N ARG A 155 7.50 -32.00 -16.16
CA ARG A 155 7.71 -32.48 -17.53
C ARG A 155 8.28 -31.40 -18.44
N LEU A 156 7.84 -30.16 -18.29
CA LEU A 156 8.14 -29.08 -19.25
C LEU A 156 9.39 -28.26 -18.89
N PHE A 157 9.70 -28.08 -17.62
CA PHE A 157 10.81 -27.21 -17.23
C PHE A 157 12.17 -27.88 -17.45
N SER A 158 13.09 -27.11 -18.01
CA SER A 158 14.51 -27.46 -18.04
C SER A 158 15.13 -27.43 -16.63
N ALA A 159 16.34 -27.98 -16.48
CA ALA A 159 17.09 -27.88 -15.23
C ALA A 159 17.37 -26.43 -14.82
N GLU A 160 17.62 -25.55 -15.80
CA GLU A 160 17.82 -24.11 -15.57
C GLU A 160 16.53 -23.44 -15.07
N GLN A 161 15.39 -23.74 -15.67
CA GLN A 161 14.10 -23.24 -15.22
C GLN A 161 13.76 -23.75 -13.81
N MET A 162 14.05 -25.01 -13.50
CA MET A 162 13.89 -25.53 -12.13
C MET A 162 14.78 -24.79 -11.13
N ALA A 163 16.05 -24.53 -11.47
CA ALA A 163 16.96 -23.76 -10.63
C ALA A 163 16.50 -22.30 -10.45
N GLN A 164 15.98 -21.68 -11.50
CA GLN A 164 15.41 -20.34 -11.46
C GLN A 164 14.19 -20.27 -10.52
N LEU A 165 13.28 -21.24 -10.61
CA LEU A 165 12.13 -21.35 -9.72
C LEU A 165 12.57 -21.51 -8.26
N GLY A 166 13.51 -22.43 -8.00
CA GLY A 166 14.08 -22.64 -6.67
C GLY A 166 14.72 -21.39 -6.08
N SER A 167 15.53 -20.69 -6.88
CA SER A 167 16.17 -19.43 -6.48
C SER A 167 15.14 -18.34 -6.17
N ALA A 168 14.08 -18.22 -6.97
CA ALA A 168 13.00 -17.27 -6.69
C ALA A 168 12.28 -17.59 -5.37
N MET A 169 12.03 -18.87 -5.09
CA MET A 169 11.44 -19.33 -3.82
C MET A 169 12.34 -19.02 -2.61
N GLN A 170 13.67 -19.12 -2.76
CA GLN A 170 14.65 -18.74 -1.73
C GLN A 170 14.62 -17.23 -1.45
N VAL A 171 14.72 -16.41 -2.49
CA VAL A 171 14.72 -14.95 -2.38
C VAL A 171 13.45 -14.45 -1.69
N ARG A 172 12.29 -15.00 -2.07
CA ARG A 172 11.00 -14.67 -1.44
C ARG A 172 10.98 -14.96 0.05
N ARG A 173 11.80 -15.91 0.51
CA ARG A 173 11.95 -16.32 1.92
C ARG A 173 13.15 -15.67 2.61
N GLY A 174 13.79 -14.67 1.97
CA GLY A 174 14.96 -13.98 2.53
C GLY A 174 16.22 -14.84 2.59
N ILE A 175 16.27 -15.95 1.84
CA ILE A 175 17.43 -16.84 1.74
C ILE A 175 18.22 -16.40 0.51
N THR A 176 19.52 -16.11 0.68
CA THR A 176 20.42 -15.85 -0.44
C THR A 176 20.50 -17.11 -1.31
N PRO A 177 20.09 -17.06 -2.59
CA PRO A 177 20.18 -18.21 -3.46
C PRO A 177 21.64 -18.57 -3.75
N ASP A 178 21.94 -19.86 -3.84
CA ASP A 178 23.20 -20.36 -4.40
C ASP A 178 23.14 -20.17 -5.92
N LEU A 179 23.41 -18.95 -6.38
CA LEU A 179 23.34 -18.62 -7.81
C LEU A 179 24.47 -19.35 -8.57
N PRO A 180 24.17 -19.99 -9.72
CA PRO A 180 25.20 -20.29 -10.70
C PRO A 180 25.90 -18.99 -11.11
N VAL A 181 27.23 -19.00 -11.11
CA VAL A 181 28.07 -17.86 -11.49
C VAL A 181 27.85 -17.53 -12.98
N SER A 182 26.83 -16.74 -13.30
CA SER A 182 26.74 -16.02 -14.55
C SER A 182 25.79 -14.85 -14.48
N GLN A 183 26.36 -13.68 -14.78
CA GLN A 183 25.70 -12.41 -15.13
C GLN A 183 25.08 -11.56 -14.01
N VAL A 184 25.64 -11.59 -12.79
CA VAL A 184 25.50 -10.45 -11.86
C VAL A 184 26.82 -9.66 -11.91
N PRO A 185 26.84 -8.38 -12.31
CA PRO A 185 28.04 -7.55 -12.16
C PRO A 185 28.41 -7.52 -10.68
N GLU A 186 29.70 -7.72 -10.35
CA GLU A 186 30.21 -7.57 -8.98
C GLU A 186 29.72 -6.24 -8.40
N GLN A 187 28.75 -6.28 -7.49
CA GLN A 187 28.48 -5.16 -6.63
C GLN A 187 29.65 -5.05 -5.68
N GLN A 188 30.54 -4.09 -5.95
CA GLN A 188 31.47 -3.59 -4.95
C GLN A 188 30.64 -3.02 -3.80
N THR A 189 30.33 -3.85 -2.81
CA THR A 189 29.73 -3.43 -1.55
C THR A 189 30.81 -2.78 -0.70
N GLN A 190 31.05 -1.49 -0.93
CA GLN A 190 31.53 -0.68 0.18
C GLN A 190 30.44 -0.70 1.27
N PRO A 191 30.76 -1.01 2.53
CA PRO A 191 29.77 -1.04 3.59
C PRO A 191 29.31 0.40 3.87
N VAL A 192 28.14 0.76 3.35
CA VAL A 192 27.43 1.97 3.77
C VAL A 192 26.72 1.62 5.07
N ASN A 193 27.29 1.98 6.22
CA ASN A 193 26.68 1.75 7.53
C ASN A 193 25.44 2.66 7.70
N ASN A 194 24.29 2.22 7.18
CA ASN A 194 22.98 2.83 7.36
C ASN A 194 22.10 2.02 8.34
N THR A 195 22.71 1.56 9.43
CA THR A 195 21.97 0.89 10.51
C THR A 195 21.21 1.94 11.31
N VAL A 196 19.89 1.82 11.40
CA VAL A 196 19.04 2.63 12.28
C VAL A 196 18.90 1.96 13.65
N ALA A 197 18.12 2.56 14.56
CA ALA A 197 17.85 1.97 15.88
C ALA A 197 17.43 0.49 15.76
N ASP A 198 17.85 -0.32 16.73
CA ASP A 198 17.60 -1.78 16.81
C ASP A 198 18.27 -2.65 15.74
N GLY A 199 19.32 -2.15 15.09
CA GLY A 199 20.13 -2.97 14.17
C GLY A 199 19.49 -3.18 12.80
N VAL A 200 18.38 -2.52 12.52
CA VAL A 200 17.67 -2.60 11.23
C VAL A 200 18.46 -1.81 10.18
N VAL A 201 18.71 -2.43 9.03
CA VAL A 201 19.28 -1.74 7.87
C VAL A 201 18.16 -0.99 7.15
N LEU A 202 18.37 0.29 6.85
CA LEU A 202 17.35 1.13 6.20
C LEU A 202 16.77 0.49 4.91
N ALA A 203 17.58 -0.23 4.14
CA ALA A 203 17.16 -0.91 2.90
C ALA A 203 16.17 -2.07 3.11
N ASP A 204 16.09 -2.59 4.33
CA ASP A 204 15.28 -3.74 4.72
C ASP A 204 13.92 -3.35 5.31
N LEU A 205 13.68 -2.04 5.54
CA LEU A 205 12.36 -1.52 5.86
C LEU A 205 11.45 -1.63 4.64
N ARG A 206 10.81 -2.79 4.48
CA ARG A 206 9.86 -3.09 3.41
C ARG A 206 8.52 -3.45 4.01
N LEU A 207 7.49 -2.74 3.58
CA LEU A 207 6.10 -3.14 3.78
C LEU A 207 5.63 -3.75 2.46
N ASP A 208 4.98 -4.90 2.55
CA ASP A 208 4.31 -5.49 1.40
C ASP A 208 2.91 -4.89 1.30
N TYR A 209 2.57 -4.40 0.11
CA TYR A 209 1.30 -3.72 -0.15
C TYR A 209 0.33 -4.72 -0.80
N GLY A 210 -0.93 -4.75 -0.42
CA GLY A 210 -1.86 -5.74 -0.98
C GLY A 210 -3.33 -5.49 -0.70
N ARG A 211 -3.71 -4.31 -0.20
CA ARG A 211 -5.07 -4.05 0.27
C ARG A 211 -6.11 -3.96 -0.86
N ALA A 212 -5.73 -3.49 -2.05
CA ALA A 212 -6.65 -3.31 -3.18
C ALA A 212 -5.91 -3.32 -4.54
N SER A 213 -6.66 -3.39 -5.64
CA SER A 213 -6.19 -3.18 -7.01
C SER A 213 -6.85 -1.96 -7.64
N LEU A 214 -6.26 -1.42 -8.72
CA LEU A 214 -6.82 -0.30 -9.47
C LEU A 214 -6.70 -0.54 -10.98
N THR A 215 -7.86 -0.62 -11.64
CA THR A 215 -7.97 -0.71 -13.10
C THR A 215 -8.57 0.55 -13.71
N GLU A 216 -8.43 0.68 -15.03
CA GLU A 216 -8.98 1.74 -15.85
C GLU A 216 -10.51 1.81 -15.78
N HIS A 217 -11.15 0.68 -15.46
CA HIS A 217 -12.59 0.55 -15.26
C HIS A 217 -13.04 0.90 -13.84
N ASP A 218 -12.14 0.86 -12.85
CA ASP A 218 -12.45 1.16 -11.45
C ASP A 218 -12.51 2.67 -11.15
N VAL A 219 -12.01 3.47 -12.10
CA VAL A 219 -11.86 4.92 -11.97
C VAL A 219 -12.88 5.70 -12.81
N LEU A 220 -13.36 6.80 -12.25
CA LEU A 220 -14.30 7.71 -12.92
C LEU A 220 -13.65 8.46 -14.09
N ASP A 221 -14.43 8.98 -15.03
CA ASP A 221 -13.87 9.74 -16.17
C ASP A 221 -13.38 11.14 -15.75
N ASP A 222 -14.05 11.77 -14.78
CA ASP A 222 -13.60 13.03 -14.18
C ASP A 222 -12.62 12.77 -13.03
N PRO A 223 -11.35 13.20 -13.14
CA PRO A 223 -10.37 12.99 -12.08
C PRO A 223 -10.67 13.75 -10.79
N ILE A 224 -11.40 14.87 -10.84
CA ILE A 224 -11.80 15.58 -9.62
C ILE A 224 -12.86 14.78 -8.87
N ALA A 225 -13.82 14.19 -9.60
CA ALA A 225 -14.78 13.26 -9.01
C ALA A 225 -14.08 12.01 -8.47
N GLN A 226 -13.08 11.48 -9.19
CA GLN A 226 -12.28 10.34 -8.72
C GLN A 226 -11.51 10.67 -7.43
N PHE A 227 -10.95 11.88 -7.31
CA PHE A 227 -10.35 12.34 -6.05
C PHE A 227 -11.40 12.39 -4.94
N GLY A 228 -12.60 12.92 -5.20
CA GLY A 228 -13.69 12.97 -4.24
C GLY A 228 -14.04 11.58 -3.69
N LYS A 229 -14.21 10.59 -4.58
CA LYS A 229 -14.44 9.18 -4.21
C LYS A 229 -13.35 8.67 -3.26
N TRP A 230 -12.08 8.82 -3.61
CA TRP A 230 -11.00 8.34 -2.75
C TRP A 230 -10.85 9.13 -1.44
N PHE A 231 -11.17 10.43 -1.45
CA PHE A 231 -11.15 11.25 -0.25
C PHE A 231 -12.24 10.82 0.74
N GLU A 232 -13.44 10.50 0.26
CA GLU A 232 -14.52 9.92 1.09
C GLU A 232 -14.11 8.55 1.65
N GLU A 233 -13.48 7.70 0.84
CA GLU A 233 -12.95 6.42 1.31
C GLU A 233 -11.87 6.61 2.40
N ALA A 234 -10.98 7.59 2.26
CA ALA A 234 -9.99 7.94 3.28
C ALA A 234 -10.63 8.42 4.60
N MET A 235 -11.70 9.22 4.51
CA MET A 235 -12.49 9.64 5.67
C MET A 235 -13.16 8.46 6.35
N HIS A 236 -13.79 7.54 5.60
CA HIS A 236 -14.42 6.34 6.15
C HIS A 236 -13.42 5.38 6.78
N ALA A 237 -12.23 5.25 6.19
CA ALA A 237 -11.13 4.46 6.72
C ALA A 237 -10.45 5.12 7.94
N LYS A 238 -10.86 6.33 8.33
CA LYS A 238 -10.29 7.11 9.43
C LYS A 238 -8.78 7.28 9.30
N VAL A 239 -8.31 7.49 8.07
CA VAL A 239 -6.92 7.88 7.79
C VAL A 239 -6.55 9.07 8.67
N ASN A 240 -5.34 9.08 9.23
CA ASN A 240 -4.90 10.22 10.02
C ASN A 240 -4.70 11.46 9.14
N GLU A 241 -5.39 12.57 9.46
CA GLU A 241 -5.36 13.83 8.71
C GLU A 241 -5.50 13.64 7.18
N PRO A 242 -6.64 13.12 6.66
CA PRO A 242 -6.78 12.77 5.25
C PRO A 242 -6.73 13.99 4.32
N ASN A 243 -6.93 15.19 4.87
CA ASN A 243 -6.80 16.48 4.18
C ASN A 243 -5.40 17.08 4.23
N ALA A 244 -4.41 16.40 4.81
CA ALA A 244 -3.01 16.80 4.72
C ALA A 244 -2.43 16.44 3.35
N MET A 245 -1.68 17.38 2.77
CA MET A 245 -0.97 17.18 1.51
C MET A 245 0.40 17.85 1.57
N SER A 246 1.40 17.25 0.93
CA SER A 246 2.65 17.93 0.63
C SER A 246 2.45 18.87 -0.56
N VAL A 247 2.94 20.11 -0.47
CA VAL A 247 3.02 21.03 -1.60
C VAL A 247 4.48 21.32 -1.95
N ALA A 248 4.89 20.91 -3.15
CA ALA A 248 6.20 21.18 -3.72
C ALA A 248 6.14 22.42 -4.62
N THR A 249 7.07 23.35 -4.41
CA THR A 249 7.24 24.58 -5.18
C THR A 249 8.71 24.78 -5.51
N VAL A 250 8.98 25.53 -6.57
CA VAL A 250 10.34 25.73 -7.09
C VAL A 250 10.69 27.21 -7.05
N ASP A 251 11.90 27.55 -6.60
CA ASP A 251 12.37 28.93 -6.64
C ASP A 251 12.84 29.37 -8.05
N ALA A 252 13.27 30.63 -8.17
CA ALA A 252 13.72 31.20 -9.43
C ALA A 252 15.00 30.54 -9.98
N ASP A 253 15.79 29.86 -9.13
CA ASP A 253 17.00 29.13 -9.51
C ASP A 253 16.71 27.66 -9.87
N GLY A 254 15.45 27.24 -9.84
CA GLY A 254 15.06 25.86 -10.12
C GLY A 254 15.18 24.90 -8.93
N LYS A 255 15.42 25.39 -7.71
CA LYS A 255 15.54 24.54 -6.52
C LYS A 255 14.15 24.21 -5.94
N PRO A 256 13.80 22.92 -5.80
CA PRO A 256 12.53 22.53 -5.23
C PRO A 256 12.56 22.65 -3.70
N SER A 257 11.38 22.88 -3.12
CA SER A 257 11.14 22.79 -1.68
C SER A 257 9.73 22.26 -1.43
N SER A 258 9.54 21.52 -0.34
CA SER A 258 8.25 20.93 0.01
C SER A 258 7.91 21.18 1.48
N ARG A 259 6.61 21.11 1.80
CA ARG A 259 6.07 21.19 3.16
C ARG A 259 4.64 20.69 3.16
N ILE A 260 4.15 20.29 4.33
CA ILE A 260 2.74 19.93 4.52
C ILE A 260 1.85 21.18 4.61
N VAL A 261 0.71 21.12 3.95
CA VAL A 261 -0.42 22.05 4.07
C VAL A 261 -1.71 21.25 4.12
N LEU A 262 -2.80 21.89 4.55
CA LEU A 262 -4.12 21.26 4.57
C LEU A 262 -4.95 21.76 3.39
N ILE A 263 -5.50 20.85 2.59
CA ILE A 263 -6.55 21.22 1.63
C ILE A 263 -7.79 21.69 2.40
N LYS A 264 -8.44 22.73 1.87
CA LYS A 264 -9.68 23.27 2.43
C LYS A 264 -10.87 23.11 1.50
N GLN A 265 -10.63 23.14 0.20
CA GLN A 265 -11.68 22.99 -0.81
C GLN A 265 -11.10 22.31 -2.05
N TYR A 266 -11.91 21.51 -2.72
CA TYR A 266 -11.66 21.06 -4.09
C TYR A 266 -12.97 21.16 -4.87
N ASP A 267 -12.87 21.60 -6.12
CA ASP A 267 -13.99 21.63 -7.07
C ASP A 267 -13.43 21.57 -8.51
N HIS A 268 -14.28 21.73 -9.52
CA HIS A 268 -13.88 21.70 -10.93
C HIS A 268 -12.78 22.72 -11.30
N ARG A 269 -12.58 23.77 -10.49
CA ARG A 269 -11.53 24.78 -10.66
C ARG A 269 -10.19 24.34 -10.07
N GLY A 270 -10.18 23.27 -9.24
CA GLY A 270 -8.99 22.66 -8.67
C GLY A 270 -8.93 22.64 -7.14
N PHE A 271 -7.71 22.61 -6.59
CA PHE A 271 -7.44 22.29 -5.18
C PHE A 271 -6.96 23.52 -4.42
N THR A 272 -7.65 23.90 -3.34
CA THR A 272 -7.46 25.17 -2.63
C THR A 272 -6.91 24.97 -1.22
N TRP A 273 -5.88 25.74 -0.87
CA TRP A 273 -5.31 25.86 0.48
C TRP A 273 -5.02 27.32 0.80
N TYR A 274 -4.81 27.63 2.08
CA TYR A 274 -4.60 29.01 2.54
C TYR A 274 -3.26 29.14 3.23
N THR A 275 -2.58 30.26 3.02
CA THR A 275 -1.21 30.47 3.50
C THR A 275 -0.86 31.94 3.63
N ASN A 276 0.36 32.22 4.05
CA ASN A 276 0.95 33.56 4.00
C ASN A 276 1.67 33.72 2.63
N TYR A 277 1.25 34.72 1.85
CA TYR A 277 1.77 35.06 0.53
C TYR A 277 3.23 35.54 0.53
N GLU A 278 3.75 35.96 1.68
CA GLU A 278 5.15 36.36 1.87
C GLU A 278 6.05 35.21 2.36
N SER A 279 5.47 34.05 2.68
CA SER A 279 6.26 32.86 3.03
C SER A 279 7.14 32.39 1.88
N GLN A 280 8.12 31.53 2.17
CA GLN A 280 9.01 30.96 1.14
C GLN A 280 8.22 30.37 -0.04
N LYS A 281 7.15 29.59 0.23
CA LYS A 281 6.30 29.02 -0.82
C LYS A 281 5.53 30.10 -1.59
N GLY A 282 5.10 31.17 -0.92
CA GLY A 282 4.38 32.28 -1.53
C GLY A 282 5.27 33.09 -2.47
N GLN A 283 6.52 33.33 -2.08
CA GLN A 283 7.54 33.98 -2.92
C GLN A 283 7.89 33.11 -4.13
N GLN A 284 8.10 31.80 -3.92
CA GLN A 284 8.36 30.84 -4.99
C GLN A 284 7.22 30.78 -6.00
N LEU A 285 5.96 30.68 -5.53
CA LEU A 285 4.78 30.66 -6.40
C LEU A 285 4.57 31.96 -7.20
N ARG A 286 5.03 33.10 -6.66
CA ARG A 286 5.01 34.38 -7.38
C ARG A 286 6.01 34.38 -8.54
N ALA A 287 7.17 33.77 -8.36
CA ALA A 287 8.21 33.67 -9.38
C ALA A 287 7.91 32.56 -10.40
N ASN A 288 7.44 31.40 -9.92
CA ASN A 288 7.10 30.24 -10.71
C ASN A 288 5.74 29.68 -10.24
N PRO A 289 4.65 29.87 -11.01
CA PRO A 289 3.32 29.48 -10.58
C PRO A 289 3.04 27.97 -10.72
N HIS A 290 4.05 27.11 -10.87
CA HIS A 290 3.85 25.67 -10.94
C HIS A 290 4.09 25.01 -9.58
N ALA A 291 3.25 24.05 -9.24
CA ALA A 291 3.39 23.25 -8.03
C ALA A 291 2.95 21.80 -8.26
N ALA A 292 3.42 20.92 -7.38
CA ALA A 292 2.93 19.56 -7.26
C ALA A 292 2.36 19.33 -5.85
N LEU A 293 1.20 18.69 -5.77
CA LEU A 293 0.57 18.24 -4.54
C LEU A 293 0.72 16.72 -4.43
N LEU A 294 0.95 16.22 -3.22
CA LEU A 294 0.96 14.80 -2.92
C LEU A 294 0.12 14.52 -1.69
N PHE A 295 -0.91 13.71 -1.86
CA PHE A 295 -1.63 13.04 -0.78
C PHE A 295 -1.04 11.63 -0.60
N PHE A 296 -0.79 11.24 0.64
CA PHE A 296 -0.38 9.88 0.98
C PHE A 296 -1.27 9.38 2.12
N TRP A 297 -2.09 8.38 1.81
CA TRP A 297 -2.96 7.71 2.76
C TRP A 297 -2.40 6.31 3.00
N SER A 298 -1.50 6.20 3.96
CA SER A 298 -0.71 4.99 4.21
C SER A 298 -1.61 3.81 4.58
N GLU A 299 -2.68 4.04 5.33
CA GLU A 299 -3.66 3.02 5.73
C GLU A 299 -4.45 2.45 4.55
N LEU A 300 -4.50 3.16 3.43
CA LEU A 300 -5.12 2.66 2.19
C LEU A 300 -4.10 2.23 1.14
N GLU A 301 -2.81 2.41 1.42
CA GLU A 301 -1.72 2.16 0.47
C GLU A 301 -1.95 2.98 -0.81
N ARG A 302 -2.37 4.25 -0.66
CA ARG A 302 -2.73 5.12 -1.79
C ARG A 302 -1.95 6.40 -1.80
N GLN A 303 -1.67 6.86 -3.01
CA GLN A 303 -1.15 8.19 -3.26
C GLN A 303 -1.97 8.88 -4.34
N VAL A 304 -2.17 10.18 -4.18
CA VAL A 304 -2.69 11.04 -5.25
C VAL A 304 -1.70 12.16 -5.51
N ARG A 305 -1.21 12.23 -6.75
CA ARG A 305 -0.29 13.29 -7.20
C ARG A 305 -1.03 14.23 -8.13
N ILE A 306 -0.91 15.52 -7.89
CA ILE A 306 -1.60 16.54 -8.68
C ILE A 306 -0.59 17.60 -9.09
N GLU A 307 -0.49 17.90 -10.38
CA GLU A 307 0.45 18.87 -10.93
C GLU A 307 -0.34 19.93 -11.71
N GLY A 308 0.07 21.20 -11.58
CA GLY A 308 -0.69 22.28 -12.19
C GLY A 308 -0.16 23.67 -11.91
N LYS A 309 -0.89 24.65 -12.44
CA LYS A 309 -0.62 26.07 -12.23
C LYS A 309 -1.40 26.56 -11.02
N VAL A 310 -0.76 27.34 -10.17
CA VAL A 310 -1.33 27.93 -8.98
C VAL A 310 -1.74 29.38 -9.26
N VAL A 311 -2.94 29.72 -8.83
CA VAL A 311 -3.50 31.07 -8.88
C VAL A 311 -3.92 31.52 -7.49
N GLN A 312 -3.84 32.81 -7.21
CA GLN A 312 -4.43 33.37 -5.99
C GLN A 312 -5.96 33.29 -6.10
N THR A 313 -6.61 32.92 -5.00
CA THR A 313 -8.08 33.00 -4.91
C THR A 313 -8.54 34.45 -4.83
N ALA A 314 -9.83 34.71 -5.07
CA ALA A 314 -10.37 36.05 -4.87
C ALA A 314 -10.20 36.52 -3.40
N ALA A 315 -10.18 37.84 -3.19
CA ALA A 315 -10.04 38.42 -1.85
C ALA A 315 -11.20 37.97 -0.94
N GLU A 316 -12.41 37.89 -1.51
CA GLU A 316 -13.63 37.49 -0.84
C GLU A 316 -13.60 36.00 -0.42
N GLU A 317 -13.01 35.13 -1.25
CA GLU A 317 -12.78 33.72 -0.89
C GLU A 317 -11.82 33.63 0.32
N SER A 318 -10.78 34.47 0.33
CA SER A 318 -9.82 34.56 1.44
C SER A 318 -10.43 35.14 2.72
N ASP A 319 -11.25 36.18 2.61
CA ASP A 319 -11.98 36.77 3.74
C ASP A 319 -12.91 35.74 4.37
N LYS A 320 -13.75 35.09 3.55
CA LYS A 320 -14.70 34.08 4.02
C LYS A 320 -14.01 32.98 4.83
N TYR A 321 -12.89 32.46 4.34
CA TYR A 321 -12.15 31.42 5.05
C TYR A 321 -11.37 31.96 6.24
N PHE A 322 -10.81 33.18 6.18
CA PHE A 322 -10.12 33.78 7.32
C PHE A 322 -11.06 33.93 8.52
N TYR A 323 -12.25 34.48 8.30
CA TYR A 323 -13.22 34.75 9.36
C TYR A 323 -13.90 33.49 9.89
N SER A 324 -13.86 32.36 9.17
CA SER A 324 -14.34 31.09 9.70
C SER A 324 -13.35 30.39 10.64
N ARG A 325 -12.10 30.88 10.74
CA ARG A 325 -11.07 30.27 11.61
C ARG A 325 -11.27 30.71 13.07
N PRO A 326 -10.82 29.93 14.07
CA PRO A 326 -10.79 30.38 15.45
C PRO A 326 -10.01 31.69 15.61
N VAL A 327 -10.49 32.60 16.47
CA VAL A 327 -9.88 33.94 16.70
C VAL A 327 -8.38 33.85 16.97
N LYS A 328 -7.92 32.90 17.79
CA LYS A 328 -6.50 32.68 18.06
C LYS A 328 -5.69 32.35 16.80
N SER A 329 -6.26 31.60 15.86
CA SER A 329 -5.63 31.28 14.57
C SER A 329 -5.60 32.48 13.63
N GLN A 330 -6.60 33.36 13.70
CA GLN A 330 -6.63 34.62 12.97
C GLN A 330 -5.52 35.56 13.47
N ILE A 331 -5.40 35.74 14.79
CA ILE A 331 -4.32 36.52 15.44
C ILE A 331 -2.94 35.97 15.08
N ALA A 332 -2.76 34.65 15.16
CA ALA A 332 -1.49 34.02 14.78
C ALA A 332 -1.10 34.28 13.31
N ALA A 333 -2.07 34.38 12.41
CA ALA A 333 -1.82 34.71 11.02
C ALA A 333 -1.38 36.18 10.83
N ILE A 334 -1.85 37.10 11.68
CA ILE A 334 -1.44 38.52 11.70
C ILE A 334 -0.03 38.66 12.29
N ALA A 335 0.24 37.95 13.39
CA ALA A 335 1.50 38.06 14.13
C ALA A 335 2.70 37.44 13.38
N SER A 336 2.46 36.47 12.50
CA SER A 336 3.52 35.65 11.91
C SER A 336 3.97 36.15 10.54
N GLN A 337 5.24 36.59 10.47
CA GLN A 337 6.00 36.69 9.21
C GLN A 337 6.50 35.30 8.81
N GLN A 338 5.60 34.46 8.30
CA GLN A 338 5.88 33.04 8.05
C GLN A 338 7.16 32.86 7.21
N SER A 339 8.06 31.97 7.66
CA SER A 339 9.37 31.66 7.04
C SER A 339 10.48 32.70 7.25
N ALA A 340 10.22 33.86 7.86
CA ALA A 340 11.28 34.79 8.26
C ALA A 340 12.03 34.28 9.50
N PRO A 341 13.35 34.54 9.63
CA PRO A 341 14.08 34.30 10.87
C PRO A 341 13.49 35.09 12.05
N ILE A 342 13.56 34.52 13.24
CA ILE A 342 13.12 35.17 14.49
C ILE A 342 14.13 34.85 15.60
N ALA A 343 14.36 35.82 16.51
CA ALA A 343 15.37 35.69 17.56
C ALA A 343 15.13 34.52 18.52
N GLY A 344 13.87 34.14 18.75
CA GLY A 344 13.51 33.03 19.61
C GLY A 344 12.03 32.98 19.94
N ARG A 345 11.68 32.05 20.84
CA ARG A 345 10.32 31.78 21.26
C ARG A 345 9.64 33.00 21.90
N GLU A 346 10.35 33.72 22.76
CA GLU A 346 9.83 34.90 23.46
C GLU A 346 9.40 36.01 22.50
N GLN A 347 10.19 36.28 21.44
CA GLN A 347 9.82 37.26 20.42
C GLN A 347 8.58 36.80 19.63
N MET A 348 8.40 35.49 19.42
CA MET A 348 7.21 34.96 18.74
C MET A 348 5.94 35.19 19.57
N GLU A 349 6.02 35.00 20.89
CA GLU A 349 4.92 35.24 21.83
C GLU A 349 4.63 36.74 21.96
N ALA A 350 5.66 37.58 22.06
CA ALA A 350 5.50 39.03 22.07
C ALA A 350 4.79 39.56 20.81
N ASN A 351 5.14 39.04 19.62
CA ASN A 351 4.45 39.38 18.37
C ASN A 351 2.97 38.97 18.40
N TYR A 352 2.67 37.80 18.97
CA TYR A 352 1.30 37.31 19.12
C TYR A 352 0.50 38.20 20.06
N ASP A 353 1.03 38.53 21.23
CA ASP A 353 0.36 39.37 22.23
C ASP A 353 0.12 40.79 21.72
N ALA A 354 1.10 41.36 20.99
CA ALA A 354 0.95 42.64 20.32
C ALA A 354 -0.19 42.61 19.28
N ALA A 355 -0.24 41.56 18.44
CA ALA A 355 -1.31 41.39 17.47
C ALA A 355 -2.68 41.18 18.15
N ALA A 356 -2.73 40.45 19.27
CA ALA A 356 -3.93 40.23 20.04
C ALA A 356 -4.46 41.54 20.67
N ALA A 357 -3.57 42.37 21.22
CA ALA A 357 -3.91 43.66 21.82
C ALA A 357 -4.52 44.64 20.80
N VAL A 358 -4.02 44.62 19.55
CA VAL A 358 -4.55 45.45 18.45
C VAL A 358 -5.85 44.89 17.89
N SER A 359 -5.95 43.57 17.73
CA SER A 359 -7.07 42.91 17.04
C SER A 359 -8.31 42.73 17.92
N GLY A 360 -8.14 42.57 19.23
CA GLY A 360 -9.21 42.21 20.15
C GLY A 360 -9.97 40.95 19.70
N GLU A 361 -11.29 40.99 19.75
CA GLU A 361 -12.18 39.89 19.32
C GLU A 361 -12.48 39.90 17.81
N HIS A 362 -12.01 40.91 17.07
CA HIS A 362 -12.31 41.09 15.66
C HIS A 362 -11.05 41.28 14.79
N PRO A 363 -10.17 40.25 14.70
CA PRO A 363 -9.00 40.33 13.83
C PRO A 363 -9.41 40.56 12.36
N VAL A 364 -8.74 41.49 11.69
CA VAL A 364 -8.93 41.75 10.25
C VAL A 364 -7.92 40.93 9.45
N ARG A 365 -8.34 40.33 8.34
CA ARG A 365 -7.43 39.56 7.47
C ARG A 365 -6.30 40.48 6.97
N PRO A 366 -5.02 40.13 7.20
CA PRO A 366 -3.92 40.91 6.68
C PRO A 366 -3.75 40.65 5.17
N ALA A 367 -3.30 41.66 4.42
CA ALA A 367 -3.14 41.58 2.95
C ALA A 367 -2.18 40.46 2.50
N HIS A 368 -1.20 40.09 3.34
CA HIS A 368 -0.26 39.00 3.07
C HIS A 368 -0.84 37.61 3.34
N TRP A 369 -2.11 37.46 3.72
CA TRP A 369 -2.73 36.16 3.98
C TRP A 369 -3.90 35.89 3.04
N GLY A 370 -3.98 34.68 2.50
CA GLY A 370 -5.13 34.26 1.70
C GLY A 370 -4.94 32.91 1.01
N GLY A 371 -5.84 32.63 0.06
CA GLY A 371 -5.92 31.36 -0.64
C GLY A 371 -5.04 31.30 -1.89
N TYR A 372 -4.55 30.09 -2.15
CA TYR A 372 -4.04 29.64 -3.43
C TYR A 372 -4.91 28.47 -3.91
N ARG A 373 -5.13 28.41 -5.22
CA ARG A 373 -5.80 27.30 -5.91
C ARG A 373 -4.90 26.76 -7.01
N LEU A 374 -4.67 25.46 -7.02
CA LEU A 374 -4.00 24.78 -8.13
C LEU A 374 -5.04 24.32 -9.15
N ASP A 375 -4.93 24.82 -10.38
CA ASP A 375 -5.64 24.34 -11.57
C ASP A 375 -4.86 23.14 -12.15
N PRO A 376 -5.39 21.90 -12.03
CA PRO A 376 -4.66 20.71 -12.36
C PRO A 376 -4.58 20.50 -13.86
N VAL A 377 -3.41 20.07 -14.33
CA VAL A 377 -3.18 19.59 -15.70
C VAL A 377 -2.83 18.11 -15.75
N ARG A 378 -2.44 17.54 -14.60
CA ARG A 378 -2.14 16.12 -14.44
C ARG A 378 -2.55 15.65 -13.06
N ILE A 379 -3.26 14.53 -12.98
CA ILE A 379 -3.66 13.89 -11.72
C ILE A 379 -3.36 12.40 -11.82
N GLU A 380 -2.51 11.86 -10.94
CA GLU A 380 -2.13 10.46 -10.89
C GLU A 380 -2.64 9.81 -9.61
N PHE A 381 -3.31 8.67 -9.78
CA PHE A 381 -3.81 7.80 -8.73
C PHE A 381 -2.92 6.56 -8.68
N TRP A 382 -2.27 6.35 -7.55
CA TRP A 382 -1.38 5.23 -7.30
C TRP A 382 -1.95 4.35 -6.20
N GLN A 383 -1.97 3.04 -6.43
CA GLN A 383 -2.42 2.03 -5.49
C GLN A 383 -1.31 1.01 -5.27
N GLY A 384 -0.96 0.80 -3.99
CA GLY A 384 0.00 -0.20 -3.56
C GLY A 384 -0.44 -1.61 -3.96
N ARG A 385 0.53 -2.40 -4.43
CA ARG A 385 0.39 -3.79 -4.87
C ARG A 385 1.61 -4.57 -4.43
N ARG A 386 1.45 -5.89 -4.34
CA ARG A 386 2.52 -6.80 -3.93
C ARG A 386 3.66 -6.71 -4.95
N SER A 387 4.85 -7.09 -4.52
CA SER A 387 6.03 -7.18 -5.40
C SER A 387 6.48 -5.85 -6.03
N ARG A 388 6.00 -4.70 -5.53
CA ARG A 388 6.25 -3.35 -6.07
C ARG A 388 5.68 -3.10 -7.47
N PHE A 389 4.84 -4.00 -7.97
CA PHE A 389 4.21 -3.85 -9.28
C PHE A 389 2.89 -3.06 -9.15
N HIS A 390 3.03 -1.79 -8.78
CA HIS A 390 1.93 -0.90 -8.39
C HIS A 390 1.01 -0.53 -9.54
N ASP A 391 -0.27 -0.31 -9.22
CA ASP A 391 -1.22 0.23 -10.18
C ASP A 391 -1.12 1.76 -10.21
N ARG A 392 -0.98 2.31 -11.42
CA ARG A 392 -0.84 3.75 -11.66
C ARG A 392 -1.75 4.18 -12.79
N ILE A 393 -2.80 4.93 -12.47
CA ILE A 393 -3.68 5.55 -13.46
C ILE A 393 -3.49 7.05 -13.43
N VAL A 394 -3.16 7.64 -14.58
CA VAL A 394 -2.97 9.07 -14.72
C VAL A 394 -3.98 9.69 -15.67
N TYR A 395 -4.39 10.90 -15.31
CA TYR A 395 -5.22 11.77 -16.10
C TYR A 395 -4.38 12.94 -16.58
N VAL A 396 -4.39 13.21 -17.88
CA VAL A 396 -3.70 14.34 -18.50
C VAL A 396 -4.72 15.23 -19.20
N LYS A 397 -4.77 16.50 -18.80
CA LYS A 397 -5.67 17.50 -19.35
C LYS A 397 -5.20 17.88 -20.75
N GLN A 398 -6.10 17.77 -21.71
CA GLN A 398 -5.87 18.13 -23.10
C GLN A 398 -6.12 19.62 -23.34
N ALA A 399 -5.68 20.12 -24.49
CA ALA A 399 -5.84 21.53 -24.87
C ALA A 399 -7.31 21.97 -24.99
N ASP A 400 -8.22 21.05 -25.30
CA ASP A 400 -9.67 21.29 -25.37
C ASP A 400 -10.37 21.23 -23.99
N GLY A 401 -9.59 20.98 -22.92
CA GLY A 401 -10.09 20.87 -21.55
C GLY A 401 -10.59 19.47 -21.16
N SER A 402 -10.61 18.51 -22.09
CA SER A 402 -10.93 17.10 -21.80
C SER A 402 -9.78 16.41 -21.04
N TRP A 403 -10.06 15.26 -20.43
CA TRP A 403 -9.06 14.44 -19.74
C TRP A 403 -8.85 13.13 -20.48
N VAL A 404 -7.58 12.76 -20.68
CA VAL A 404 -7.20 11.44 -21.20
C VAL A 404 -6.64 10.60 -20.05
N LYS A 405 -7.11 9.36 -19.95
CA LYS A 405 -6.66 8.36 -18.96
C LYS A 405 -5.58 7.46 -19.55
N GLU A 406 -4.52 7.21 -18.79
CA GLU A 406 -3.43 6.31 -19.16
C GLU A 406 -2.98 5.47 -17.97
N ARG A 407 -2.55 4.23 -18.22
CA ARG A 407 -1.84 3.42 -17.22
C ARG A 407 -0.34 3.65 -17.35
N LEU A 408 0.33 3.83 -16.22
CA LEU A 408 1.78 3.93 -16.15
C LEU A 408 2.40 2.65 -15.58
N GLN A 409 3.62 2.35 -16.02
CA GLN A 409 4.43 1.31 -15.38
C GLN A 409 4.85 1.78 -13.97
N PRO A 410 4.92 0.86 -12.98
CA PRO A 410 5.29 1.19 -11.61
C PRO A 410 6.74 1.65 -11.42
#